data_AF-A0A2V3W8M2-F1
#
_entry.id   AF-A0A2V3W8M2-F1
#
_cell.length_a   1.000
_cell.length_b   1.000
_cell.length_c   1.000
_cell.angle_alpha   90.00
_cell.angle_beta   90.00
_cell.angle_gamma   90.00
#
_symmetry.space_group_name_H-M   'P 1'
#
loop_
_entity.id
_entity.type
_entity.pdbx_description
1 polymer ?
#
loop_
_entity_poly.entity_id
_entity_poly.type
_entity_poly.pdbx_seq_one_letter_code
_entity_poly.pdbx_strand_id
1 'polypeptide(L)'
;MIEEDFKTIQKRFESYRNLINIQRFSNDRLIDHVQRISNQHKFNTEHVVPQSWFRAREPMKGDLHHLFACEPTCNSLRSNFPYYEYEVEVFPLNYRSDCGKQEMNRFEPSYGEGIVARATLYFLLRYPKKITRKFRKSIDIPLLTRWHDQFKVTAYEKHRNKTIFEIQGNRNPLISRTN
;
A
#
# COMPACT_ATOMS: atom_id res chain seq x y z
N MET A 1 -3.23 4.55 7.36
CA MET A 1 -3.00 5.00 5.96
C MET A 1 -3.21 6.50 5.81
N ILE A 2 -4.45 7.05 5.80
CA ILE A 2 -4.66 8.50 5.54
C ILE A 2 -4.04 9.41 6.62
N GLU A 3 -4.19 9.07 7.90
CA GLU A 3 -3.74 9.95 8.99
C GLU A 3 -2.20 10.00 9.11
N GLU A 4 -1.51 8.89 8.82
CA GLU A 4 -0.06 8.80 8.88
C GLU A 4 0.60 9.42 7.64
N ASP A 5 0.01 9.21 6.46
CA ASP A 5 0.40 9.92 5.25
C ASP A 5 0.24 11.43 5.45
N PHE A 6 -0.87 11.86 6.04
CA PHE A 6 -1.13 13.26 6.37
C PHE A 6 -0.12 13.81 7.37
N LYS A 7 0.18 13.09 8.47
CA LYS A 7 1.23 13.47 9.44
C LYS A 7 2.60 13.57 8.78
N THR A 8 2.93 12.66 7.87
CA THR A 8 4.22 12.66 7.15
C THR A 8 4.30 13.82 6.16
N ILE A 9 3.20 14.11 5.45
CA ILE A 9 3.06 15.30 4.58
C ILE A 9 3.17 16.58 5.42
N GLN A 10 2.52 16.66 6.58
CA GLN A 10 2.61 17.81 7.48
C GLN A 10 4.03 18.02 7.98
N LYS A 11 4.72 16.98 8.48
CA LYS A 11 6.12 17.06 8.92
C LYS A 11 7.05 17.52 7.78
N ARG A 12 6.85 17.01 6.57
CA ARG A 12 7.56 17.49 5.37
C ARG A 12 7.27 18.97 5.11
N PHE A 13 6.01 19.37 5.13
CA PHE A 13 5.58 20.74 4.88
C PHE A 13 6.18 21.72 5.90
N GLU A 14 6.12 21.39 7.19
CA GLU A 14 6.74 22.18 8.26
C GLU A 14 8.26 22.29 8.08
N SER A 15 8.92 21.18 7.76
CA SER A 15 10.37 21.16 7.50
C SER A 15 10.74 22.05 6.31
N TYR A 16 9.96 22.00 5.23
CA TYR A 16 10.17 22.89 4.08
C TYR A 16 9.89 24.35 4.41
N ARG A 17 8.82 24.63 5.17
CA ARG A 17 8.47 25.99 5.57
C ARG A 17 9.57 26.60 6.43
N ASN A 18 10.11 25.84 7.38
CA ASN A 18 11.26 26.27 8.19
C ASN A 18 12.50 26.52 7.33
N LEU A 19 12.78 25.63 6.35
CA LEU A 19 13.90 25.82 5.42
C LEU A 19 13.78 27.13 4.62
N ILE A 20 12.58 27.44 4.10
CA ILE A 20 12.32 28.66 3.32
C ILE A 20 12.45 29.91 4.22
N ASN A 21 11.90 29.87 5.43
CA ASN A 21 11.94 31.00 6.36
C ASN A 21 13.37 31.38 6.79
N ILE A 22 14.32 30.45 6.74
CA ILE A 22 15.70 30.69 7.17
C ILE A 22 16.51 31.53 6.14
N GLN A 23 16.02 31.78 4.91
CA GLN A 23 16.52 32.74 3.90
C GLN A 23 18.05 33.01 3.86
N ARG A 24 18.90 31.98 4.02
CA ARG A 24 20.37 32.16 4.06
C ARG A 24 21.18 31.12 3.27
N PHE A 25 20.52 30.31 2.44
CA PHE A 25 21.20 29.29 1.65
C PHE A 25 21.35 29.72 0.19
N SER A 26 22.54 29.52 -0.38
CA SER A 26 22.71 29.51 -1.83
C SER A 26 21.86 28.40 -2.45
N ASN A 27 21.43 28.55 -3.71
CA ASN A 27 20.54 27.59 -4.39
C ASN A 27 21.01 26.12 -4.26
N ASP A 28 22.31 25.85 -4.38
CA ASP A 28 22.86 24.49 -4.27
C ASP A 28 22.71 23.88 -2.86
N ARG A 29 22.89 24.68 -1.80
CA ARG A 29 22.69 24.22 -0.41
C ARG A 29 21.22 23.99 -0.10
N LEU A 30 20.34 24.75 -0.75
CA LEU A 30 18.89 24.62 -0.63
C LEU A 30 18.41 23.30 -1.24
N ILE A 31 18.94 22.91 -2.41
CA ILE A 31 18.64 21.63 -3.06
C ILE A 31 19.06 20.46 -2.17
N ASP A 32 20.26 20.48 -1.60
CA ASP A 32 20.76 19.43 -0.71
C ASP A 32 19.89 19.30 0.56
N HIS A 33 19.45 20.41 1.16
CA HIS A 33 18.53 20.39 2.29
C HIS A 33 17.14 19.86 1.93
N VAL A 34 16.58 20.24 0.78
CA VAL A 34 15.32 19.69 0.27
C VAL A 34 15.41 18.17 0.09
N GLN A 35 16.53 17.69 -0.47
CA GLN A 35 16.77 16.26 -0.63
C GLN A 35 16.87 15.53 0.72
N ARG A 36 17.53 16.12 1.73
CA ARG A 36 17.59 15.56 3.08
C ARG A 36 16.21 15.47 3.73
N ILE A 37 15.38 16.52 3.66
CA ILE A 37 14.01 16.51 4.18
C ILE A 37 13.16 15.44 3.48
N SER A 38 13.27 15.34 2.16
CA SER A 38 12.63 14.26 1.39
C SER A 38 13.08 12.88 1.86
N ASN A 39 14.37 12.69 2.10
CA ASN A 39 14.96 11.43 2.53
C ASN A 39 14.62 11.04 3.98
N GLN A 40 14.40 12.01 4.87
CA GLN A 40 13.98 11.78 6.25
C GLN A 40 12.51 11.36 6.36
N HIS A 41 11.69 11.72 5.38
CA HIS A 41 10.26 11.42 5.36
C HIS A 41 9.89 10.65 4.08
N LYS A 42 10.61 9.57 3.76
CA LYS A 42 10.38 8.80 2.53
C LYS A 42 9.00 8.13 2.55
N PHE A 43 8.37 8.12 1.38
CA PHE A 43 7.28 7.20 1.06
C PHE A 43 7.82 6.13 0.13
N ASN A 44 7.48 4.88 0.41
CA ASN A 44 7.60 3.81 -0.58
C ASN A 44 6.27 3.60 -1.28
N THR A 45 6.34 3.07 -2.49
CA THR A 45 5.17 2.50 -3.16
C THR A 45 5.03 1.04 -2.71
N GLU A 46 3.94 0.73 -2.05
CA GLU A 46 3.52 -0.62 -1.73
C GLU A 46 2.80 -1.24 -2.93
N HIS A 47 3.26 -2.41 -3.36
CA HIS A 47 2.58 -3.24 -4.34
C HIS A 47 1.78 -4.31 -3.57
N VAL A 48 0.47 -4.09 -3.40
CA VAL A 48 -0.43 -5.00 -2.65
C VAL A 48 -0.39 -6.43 -3.20
N VAL A 49 -0.14 -6.60 -4.50
CA VAL A 49 0.38 -7.85 -5.03
C VAL A 49 1.88 -7.69 -5.24
N PRO A 50 2.75 -8.43 -4.53
CA PRO A 50 4.19 -8.19 -4.59
C PRO A 50 4.76 -8.33 -6.00
N GLN A 51 5.64 -7.41 -6.40
CA GLN A 51 6.27 -7.45 -7.74
C GLN A 51 6.97 -8.77 -8.05
N SER A 52 7.59 -9.38 -7.04
CA SER A 52 8.26 -10.68 -7.15
C SER A 52 7.32 -11.81 -7.57
N TRP A 53 6.01 -11.68 -7.33
CA TRP A 53 5.02 -12.70 -7.65
C TRP A 53 4.72 -12.81 -9.15
N PHE A 54 4.94 -11.73 -9.91
CA PHE A 54 4.67 -11.62 -11.35
C PHE A 54 5.88 -11.12 -12.15
N ARG A 55 7.09 -11.17 -11.55
CA ARG A 55 8.37 -10.77 -12.17
C ARG A 55 8.42 -9.29 -12.57
N ALA A 56 7.72 -8.42 -11.83
CA ALA A 56 7.69 -6.97 -12.06
C ALA A 56 7.35 -6.55 -13.51
N ARG A 57 6.60 -7.38 -14.25
CA ARG A 57 6.29 -7.14 -15.66
C ARG A 57 5.21 -6.07 -15.81
N GLU A 58 5.35 -5.24 -16.84
CA GLU A 58 4.28 -4.37 -17.28
C GLU A 58 3.16 -5.15 -17.99
N PRO A 59 1.91 -4.66 -17.96
CA PRO A 59 1.44 -3.41 -17.32
C PRO A 59 1.14 -3.55 -15.82
N MET A 60 1.33 -4.74 -15.24
CA MET A 60 0.95 -5.02 -13.85
C MET A 60 1.72 -4.16 -12.86
N LYS A 61 3.02 -3.93 -13.09
CA LYS A 61 3.86 -3.16 -12.18
C LYS A 61 3.37 -1.72 -12.00
N GLY A 62 2.86 -1.09 -13.06
CA GLY A 62 2.33 0.28 -13.07
C GLY A 62 0.83 0.42 -12.80
N ASP A 63 0.07 -0.65 -12.56
CA ASP A 63 -1.38 -0.56 -12.36
C ASP A 63 -1.73 0.02 -10.97
N LEU A 64 -2.18 1.28 -10.92
CA LEU A 64 -2.45 2.02 -9.68
C LEU A 64 -3.51 1.35 -8.82
N HIS A 65 -4.36 0.46 -9.33
CA HIS A 65 -5.38 -0.22 -8.51
C HIS A 65 -4.79 -1.10 -7.39
N HIS A 66 -3.49 -1.46 -7.47
CA HIS A 66 -2.80 -2.19 -6.39
C HIS A 66 -1.54 -1.47 -5.86
N LEU A 67 -1.35 -0.19 -6.20
CA LEU A 67 -0.22 0.63 -5.70
C LEU A 67 -0.66 1.61 -4.61
N PHE A 68 -0.04 1.56 -3.44
CA PHE A 68 -0.38 2.43 -2.32
C PHE A 68 0.86 3.15 -1.80
N ALA A 69 0.69 4.33 -1.19
CA ALA A 69 1.75 4.93 -0.40
C ALA A 69 1.90 4.13 0.91
N CYS A 70 3.14 3.92 1.34
CA CYS A 70 3.44 3.19 2.56
C CYS A 70 4.76 3.67 3.17
N GLU A 71 4.87 3.65 4.49
CA GLU A 71 6.13 3.90 5.16
C GLU A 71 7.16 2.83 4.77
N PRO A 72 8.45 3.19 4.55
CA PRO A 72 9.48 2.23 4.19
C PRO A 72 9.62 1.06 5.17
N THR A 73 9.44 1.31 6.47
CA THR A 73 9.51 0.28 7.51
C THR A 73 8.35 -0.71 7.40
N CYS A 74 7.11 -0.23 7.26
CA CYS A 74 5.93 -1.08 7.06
C CYS A 74 6.02 -1.90 5.75
N ASN A 75 6.47 -1.29 4.64
CA ASN A 75 6.67 -2.00 3.38
C ASN A 75 7.73 -3.11 3.52
N SER A 76 8.83 -2.82 4.22
CA SER A 76 9.88 -3.81 4.50
C SER A 76 9.36 -4.95 5.38
N LEU A 77 8.56 -4.65 6.40
CA LEU A 77 7.91 -5.64 7.28
C LEU A 77 6.94 -6.53 6.49
N ARG A 78 6.12 -5.94 5.62
CA ARG A 78 5.17 -6.67 4.78
C ARG A 78 5.88 -7.61 3.79
N SER A 79 7.01 -7.17 3.22
CA SER A 79 7.83 -7.95 2.30
C SER A 79 7.03 -8.47 1.09
N ASN A 80 7.14 -9.75 0.74
CA ASN A 80 6.36 -10.42 -0.30
C ASN A 80 5.46 -11.53 0.26
N PHE A 81 5.08 -11.42 1.53
CA PHE A 81 4.33 -12.44 2.24
C PHE A 81 2.85 -12.46 1.81
N PRO A 82 2.25 -13.64 1.66
CA PRO A 82 0.80 -13.76 1.50
C PRO A 82 0.06 -13.24 2.74
N TYR A 83 -1.13 -12.69 2.48
CA TYR A 83 -2.03 -12.28 3.54
C TYR A 83 -2.53 -13.46 4.37
N TYR A 84 -2.68 -13.21 5.66
CA TYR A 84 -3.15 -14.16 6.66
C TYR A 84 -3.93 -13.42 7.75
N GLU A 85 -4.66 -14.17 8.56
CA GLU A 85 -5.42 -13.68 9.72
C GLU A 85 -5.00 -14.55 10.91
N TYR A 86 -4.26 -13.97 11.85
CA TYR A 86 -3.83 -14.63 13.09
C TYR A 86 -4.97 -14.62 14.10
N GLU A 87 -5.05 -15.70 14.87
CA GLU A 87 -5.95 -15.77 16.02
C GLU A 87 -5.51 -14.76 17.09
N VAL A 88 -6.49 -14.20 17.82
CA VAL A 88 -6.29 -13.10 18.78
C VAL A 88 -5.27 -13.44 19.88
N GLU A 89 -5.15 -14.73 20.22
CA GLU A 89 -4.27 -15.22 21.29
C GLU A 89 -2.82 -15.45 20.86
N VAL A 90 -2.51 -15.35 19.56
CA VAL A 90 -1.15 -15.51 19.05
C VAL A 90 -0.48 -14.14 19.02
N PHE A 91 0.60 -13.97 19.81
CA PHE A 91 1.50 -12.81 19.69
C PHE A 91 2.54 -13.10 18.61
N PRO A 92 2.41 -12.54 17.40
CA PRO A 92 3.35 -12.81 16.32
C PRO A 92 4.71 -12.18 16.64
N LEU A 93 5.77 -12.84 16.17
CA LEU A 93 7.17 -12.43 16.36
C LEU A 93 7.44 -10.95 16.04
N ASN A 94 6.78 -10.41 15.01
CA ASN A 94 6.90 -9.00 14.64
C ASN A 94 5.50 -8.36 14.58
N TYR A 95 5.21 -7.49 15.54
CA TYR A 95 3.97 -6.69 15.57
C TYR A 95 4.30 -5.20 15.56
N ARG A 96 3.64 -4.47 14.67
CA ARG A 96 3.61 -3.02 14.66
C ARG A 96 2.18 -2.55 14.51
N SER A 97 1.67 -1.82 15.50
CA SER A 97 0.27 -1.37 15.55
C SER A 97 -0.13 -0.50 14.36
N ASP A 98 0.82 0.24 13.80
CA ASP A 98 0.69 1.12 12.64
C ASP A 98 0.89 0.41 11.29
N CYS A 99 1.35 -0.85 11.28
CA CYS A 99 1.60 -1.60 10.04
C CYS A 99 0.79 -2.90 9.96
N GLY A 100 1.06 -3.83 10.88
CA GLY A 100 0.59 -5.20 10.81
C GLY A 100 1.40 -6.17 11.66
N LYS A 101 0.99 -7.41 11.59
CA LYS A 101 1.59 -8.59 12.21
C LYS A 101 2.31 -9.41 11.15
N GLN A 102 3.51 -9.88 11.44
CA GLN A 102 4.30 -10.71 10.56
C GLN A 102 4.90 -11.89 11.33
N GLU A 103 4.65 -13.09 10.83
CA GLU A 103 5.23 -14.33 11.35
C GLU A 103 5.23 -15.44 10.28
N MET A 104 6.21 -16.34 10.29
CA MET A 104 6.27 -17.51 9.40
C MET A 104 6.01 -17.22 7.90
N ASN A 105 6.60 -16.13 7.39
CA ASN A 105 6.40 -15.65 6.02
C ASN A 105 4.92 -15.37 5.66
N ARG A 106 4.11 -14.94 6.63
CA ARG A 106 2.74 -14.47 6.47
C ARG A 106 2.60 -13.08 7.06
N PHE A 107 1.58 -12.35 6.62
CA PHE A 107 1.33 -10.99 7.05
C PHE A 107 -0.18 -10.72 7.24
N GLU A 108 -0.56 -10.16 8.38
CA GLU A 108 -1.90 -9.63 8.65
C GLU A 108 -1.75 -8.11 8.83
N PRO A 109 -2.42 -7.27 8.01
CA PRO A 109 -2.37 -5.82 8.19
C PRO A 109 -3.10 -5.43 9.48
N SER A 110 -2.67 -4.37 10.16
CA SER A 110 -3.39 -3.84 11.35
C SER A 110 -4.65 -3.05 10.99
N TYR A 111 -4.77 -2.64 9.72
CA TYR A 111 -5.92 -1.97 9.14
C TYR A 111 -5.88 -2.09 7.61
N GLY A 112 -7.03 -1.92 6.97
CA GLY A 112 -7.13 -1.87 5.50
C GLY A 112 -7.23 -3.25 4.84
N GLU A 113 -7.62 -4.26 5.61
CA GLU A 113 -7.97 -5.63 5.21
C GLU A 113 -8.88 -5.63 3.97
N GLY A 114 -9.98 -4.86 4.01
CA GLY A 114 -10.90 -4.73 2.88
C GLY A 114 -10.25 -4.14 1.63
N ILE A 115 -9.36 -3.16 1.81
CA ILE A 115 -8.66 -2.48 0.70
C ILE A 115 -7.70 -3.45 0.02
N VAL A 116 -6.86 -4.14 0.81
CA VAL A 116 -5.89 -5.09 0.27
C VAL A 116 -6.57 -6.31 -0.34
N ALA A 117 -7.70 -6.74 0.23
CA ALA A 117 -8.55 -7.77 -0.33
C ALA A 117 -9.06 -7.39 -1.72
N ARG A 118 -9.72 -6.24 -1.85
CA ARG A 118 -10.27 -5.77 -3.13
C ARG A 118 -9.20 -5.50 -4.18
N ALA A 119 -8.04 -4.97 -3.80
CA ALA A 119 -6.93 -4.76 -4.72
C ALA A 119 -6.33 -6.09 -5.21
N THR A 120 -6.15 -7.07 -4.31
CA THR A 120 -5.64 -8.40 -4.66
C THR A 120 -6.63 -9.17 -5.55
N LEU A 121 -7.91 -9.20 -5.17
CA LEU A 121 -8.97 -9.83 -5.96
C LEU A 121 -9.12 -9.17 -7.34
N TYR A 122 -9.07 -7.84 -7.43
CA TYR A 122 -9.01 -7.13 -8.71
C TYR A 122 -7.83 -7.59 -9.56
N PHE A 123 -6.63 -7.69 -8.98
CA PHE A 123 -5.45 -8.11 -9.71
C PHE A 123 -5.61 -9.52 -10.30
N LEU A 124 -6.19 -10.44 -9.52
CA LEU A 124 -6.49 -11.81 -9.98
C LEU A 124 -7.49 -11.83 -11.15
N LEU A 125 -8.51 -10.97 -11.10
CA LEU A 125 -9.50 -10.83 -12.17
C LEU A 125 -8.91 -10.19 -13.44
N ARG A 126 -8.13 -9.12 -13.29
CA ARG A 126 -7.56 -8.34 -14.39
C ARG A 126 -6.42 -9.08 -15.09
N TYR A 127 -5.60 -9.79 -14.33
CA TYR A 127 -4.36 -10.44 -14.79
C TYR A 127 -4.39 -11.95 -14.56
N PRO A 128 -5.35 -12.67 -15.18
CA PRO A 128 -5.49 -14.09 -14.94
C PRO A 128 -4.20 -14.83 -15.29
N LYS A 129 -3.78 -15.74 -14.40
CA LYS A 129 -2.59 -16.60 -14.57
C LYS A 129 -1.25 -15.86 -14.71
N LYS A 130 -1.16 -14.56 -14.39
CA LYS A 130 0.11 -13.81 -14.46
C LYS A 130 0.99 -13.97 -13.21
N ILE A 131 0.37 -14.21 -12.05
CA ILE A 131 1.10 -14.60 -10.84
C ILE A 131 1.69 -16.00 -11.06
N THR A 132 2.97 -16.16 -10.73
CA THR A 132 3.64 -17.46 -10.87
C THR A 132 2.97 -18.52 -10.00
N ARG A 133 3.00 -19.78 -10.47
CA ARG A 133 2.31 -20.91 -9.81
C ARG A 133 2.69 -21.08 -8.33
N LYS A 134 3.94 -20.77 -7.95
CA LYS A 134 4.42 -20.84 -6.57
C LYS A 134 3.59 -19.94 -5.65
N PHE A 135 3.50 -18.65 -5.97
CA PHE A 135 2.78 -17.68 -5.16
C PHE A 135 1.26 -17.76 -5.34
N ARG A 136 0.77 -18.18 -6.51
CA ARG A 136 -0.67 -18.34 -6.72
C ARG A 136 -1.29 -19.32 -5.72
N LYS A 137 -0.55 -20.36 -5.31
CA LYS A 137 -1.00 -21.35 -4.34
C LYS A 137 -1.05 -20.83 -2.90
N SER A 138 -0.30 -19.77 -2.57
CA SER A 138 -0.27 -19.20 -1.23
C SER A 138 -1.31 -18.10 -1.02
N ILE A 139 -2.11 -17.77 -2.04
CA ILE A 139 -3.17 -16.78 -1.92
C ILE A 139 -4.42 -17.44 -1.36
N ASP A 140 -4.86 -16.99 -0.18
CA ASP A 140 -6.10 -17.43 0.45
C ASP A 140 -7.29 -16.60 -0.10
N ILE A 141 -7.89 -17.09 -1.19
CA ILE A 141 -9.06 -16.45 -1.80
C ILE A 141 -10.27 -16.38 -0.84
N PRO A 142 -10.61 -17.43 -0.08
CA PRO A 142 -11.64 -17.36 0.95
C PRO A 142 -11.41 -16.23 1.96
N LEU A 143 -10.18 -16.05 2.48
CA LEU A 143 -9.85 -14.95 3.39
C LEU A 143 -10.10 -13.59 2.75
N LEU A 144 -9.57 -13.35 1.54
CA LEU A 144 -9.76 -12.08 0.84
C LEU A 144 -11.23 -11.80 0.54
N THR A 145 -12.02 -12.85 0.26
CA THR A 145 -13.46 -12.70 0.03
C THR A 145 -14.18 -12.32 1.33
N ARG A 146 -13.86 -12.97 2.46
CA ARG A 146 -14.41 -12.60 3.77
C ARG A 146 -14.07 -11.16 4.14
N TRP A 147 -12.81 -10.74 3.99
CA TRP A 147 -12.42 -9.36 4.24
C TRP A 147 -13.12 -8.36 3.31
N HIS A 148 -13.35 -8.72 2.04
CA HIS A 148 -14.13 -7.88 1.15
C HIS A 148 -15.56 -7.65 1.67
N ASP A 149 -16.21 -8.70 2.18
CA ASP A 149 -17.60 -8.66 2.64
C ASP A 149 -17.75 -7.96 4.00
N GLN A 150 -16.81 -8.23 4.92
CA GLN A 150 -16.79 -7.66 6.28
C GLN A 150 -16.48 -6.16 6.25
N PHE A 151 -15.49 -5.73 5.47
CA PHE A 151 -15.04 -4.34 5.45
C PHE A 151 -15.63 -3.58 4.26
N LYS A 152 -16.71 -2.83 4.53
CA LYS A 152 -17.43 -2.06 3.51
C LYS A 152 -16.53 -1.08 2.76
N VAL A 153 -16.87 -0.86 1.49
CA VAL A 153 -16.15 0.08 0.63
C VAL A 153 -16.33 1.51 1.15
N THR A 154 -15.22 2.17 1.41
CA THR A 154 -15.21 3.53 1.94
C THR A 154 -15.40 4.60 0.86
N ALA A 155 -15.78 5.81 1.26
CA ALA A 155 -15.86 6.96 0.34
C ALA A 155 -14.48 7.27 -0.29
N TYR A 156 -13.40 7.12 0.47
CA TYR A 156 -12.03 7.26 -0.02
C TYR A 156 -11.72 6.28 -1.15
N GLU A 157 -12.07 5.01 -0.99
CA GLU A 157 -11.87 4.01 -2.05
C GLU A 157 -12.66 4.32 -3.31
N LYS A 158 -13.92 4.77 -3.17
CA LYS A 158 -14.75 5.20 -4.32
C LYS A 158 -14.11 6.37 -5.06
N HIS A 159 -13.64 7.38 -4.33
CA HIS A 159 -12.94 8.53 -4.90
C HIS A 159 -11.65 8.10 -5.62
N ARG A 160 -10.78 7.34 -4.93
CA ARG A 160 -9.53 6.83 -5.49
C ARG A 160 -9.77 6.00 -6.76
N ASN A 161 -10.76 5.11 -6.75
CA ASN A 161 -11.11 4.30 -7.91
C ASN A 161 -11.63 5.14 -9.10
N LYS A 162 -12.34 6.25 -8.83
CA LYS A 162 -12.74 7.22 -9.87
C LYS A 162 -11.51 7.94 -10.43
N THR A 163 -10.62 8.47 -9.59
CA THR A 163 -9.41 9.16 -10.02
C THR A 163 -8.49 8.26 -10.83
N ILE A 164 -8.31 7.00 -10.41
CA ILE A 164 -7.52 6.03 -11.18
C ILE A 164 -8.16 5.75 -12.54
N PHE A 165 -9.49 5.66 -12.62
CA PHE A 165 -10.16 5.49 -13.91
C PHE A 165 -9.91 6.66 -14.86
N GLU A 166 -9.88 7.89 -14.36
CA GLU A 166 -9.57 9.08 -15.17
C GLU A 166 -8.12 9.06 -15.70
N ILE A 167 -7.18 8.44 -14.97
CA ILE A 167 -5.75 8.34 -15.34
C ILE A 167 -5.46 7.12 -16.22
N GLN A 168 -5.94 5.93 -15.84
CA GLN A 168 -5.62 4.64 -16.49
C GLN A 168 -6.70 4.11 -17.44
N GLY A 169 -7.91 4.66 -17.39
CA GLY A 169 -9.04 4.23 -18.22
C GLY A 169 -9.77 2.97 -17.76
N ASN A 170 -9.42 2.38 -16.60
CA ASN A 170 -10.11 1.20 -16.06
C ASN A 170 -10.45 1.33 -14.56
N ARG A 171 -11.52 0.66 -14.13
CA ARG A 171 -12.00 0.64 -12.74
C ARG A 171 -11.72 -0.70 -12.06
N ASN A 172 -11.58 -0.67 -10.75
CA ASN A 172 -11.78 -1.85 -9.91
C ASN A 172 -13.29 -2.09 -9.72
N PRO A 173 -13.84 -3.19 -10.27
CA PRO A 173 -15.27 -3.47 -10.19
C PRO A 173 -15.73 -3.77 -8.76
N LEU A 174 -14.84 -4.23 -7.87
CA LEU A 174 -15.15 -4.57 -6.48
C LEU A 174 -15.34 -3.35 -5.58
N ILE A 175 -14.99 -2.16 -6.08
CA ILE A 175 -15.24 -0.87 -5.42
C ILE A 175 -16.49 -0.18 -6.02
N SER A 176 -16.81 -0.49 -7.28
CA SER A 176 -17.86 0.19 -8.04
C SER A 176 -19.24 -0.45 -7.86
N ARG A 177 -19.31 -1.73 -7.47
CA ARG A 177 -20.54 -2.55 -7.45
C ARG A 177 -21.09 -2.88 -6.05
N THR A 178 -20.51 -2.35 -4.99
CA THR A 178 -21.04 -2.60 -3.64
C THR A 178 -22.31 -1.79 -3.41
N ASN A 179 -23.44 -2.51 -3.37
CA ASN A 179 -24.77 -2.03 -3.00
C ASN A 179 -24.79 -1.46 -1.58
#